data_AF-A0A7Y1W428-F1
#
_entry.id   AF-A0A7Y1W428-F1
#
_cell.length_a   1.000
_cell.length_b   1.000
_cell.length_c   1.000
_cell.angle_alpha   90.00
_cell.angle_beta   90.00
_cell.angle_gamma   90.00
#
_symmetry.space_group_name_H-M   'P 1'
#
loop_
_entity.id
_entity.type
_entity.pdbx_description
1 polymer ?
#
loop_
_entity_poly.entity_id
_entity_poly.type
_entity_poly.pdbx_seq_one_letter_code
_entity_poly.pdbx_strand_id
1 'polypeptide(L)'
;MTIFTSLAALGALLCSVSLFAQEEPSPAPTLTLAQLAEAADLVAVVRVLDTDYQYTREFPSGGSAFLEVLIPYKVSRPLEDILEVYEEGLHAGECYFDNPSVLEEGRRHLVFLTFSEEVSGQYNGLAQGCKLEVLVTTENRYALRYPLNGLPVADDLTALVRELEFQDGYAVLDEEEITPPERNQLLADGHLERAGDLRYRYTRGVPLEEVRKLMGPAGLTLDRSLR
;
A
#
# COMPACT_ATOMS: atom_id res chain seq x y z
N MET A 1 -46.65 -73.12 -17.32
CA MET A 1 -47.67 -72.06 -17.14
C MET A 1 -47.73 -71.77 -15.66
N THR A 2 -47.27 -70.63 -15.14
CA THR A 2 -47.52 -69.26 -15.60
C THR A 2 -46.35 -68.36 -15.14
N ILE A 3 -45.94 -67.44 -16.01
CA ILE A 3 -44.88 -66.45 -15.77
C ILE A 3 -45.48 -65.30 -14.95
N PHE A 4 -44.81 -64.87 -13.87
CA PHE A 4 -45.11 -63.61 -13.18
C PHE A 4 -43.83 -62.77 -13.05
N THR A 5 -43.98 -61.54 -13.52
CA THR A 5 -43.06 -60.40 -13.60
C THR A 5 -42.84 -59.71 -12.24
N SER A 6 -41.61 -59.24 -11.97
CA SER A 6 -41.34 -58.10 -11.06
C SER A 6 -39.92 -57.57 -11.33
N LEU A 7 -39.75 -56.40 -11.95
CA LEU A 7 -39.49 -55.07 -11.33
C LEU A 7 -38.12 -55.02 -10.59
N ALA A 8 -37.04 -54.61 -11.26
CA ALA A 8 -36.53 -53.23 -11.37
C ALA A 8 -35.90 -52.68 -10.07
N ALA A 9 -34.58 -52.43 -10.09
CA ALA A 9 -33.92 -51.30 -9.42
C ALA A 9 -32.46 -51.20 -9.89
N LEU A 10 -32.24 -50.46 -10.98
CA LEU A 10 -30.93 -50.00 -11.42
C LEU A 10 -30.62 -48.70 -10.64
N GLY A 11 -29.86 -48.81 -9.54
CA GLY A 11 -29.42 -47.65 -8.76
C GLY A 11 -28.12 -47.09 -9.34
N ALA A 12 -28.22 -46.21 -10.33
CA ALA A 12 -27.07 -45.44 -10.81
C ALA A 12 -26.75 -44.33 -9.80
N LEU A 13 -25.63 -44.49 -9.10
CA LEU A 13 -25.05 -43.48 -8.21
C LEU A 13 -24.47 -42.35 -9.08
N LEU A 14 -25.22 -41.26 -9.25
CA LEU A 14 -24.73 -40.03 -9.86
C LEU A 14 -23.84 -39.30 -8.85
N CYS A 15 -22.53 -39.49 -9.00
CA CYS A 15 -21.50 -38.67 -8.36
C CYS A 15 -21.64 -37.24 -8.90
N SER A 16 -22.32 -36.38 -8.14
CA SER A 16 -22.32 -34.93 -8.40
C SER A 16 -20.99 -34.37 -7.90
N VAL A 17 -20.01 -34.27 -8.78
CA VAL A 17 -18.78 -33.52 -8.51
C VAL A 17 -19.14 -32.05 -8.65
N SER A 18 -19.42 -31.39 -7.52
CA SER A 18 -19.50 -29.94 -7.45
C SER A 18 -18.11 -29.37 -7.72
N LEU A 19 -17.91 -28.92 -8.96
CA LEU A 19 -16.76 -28.15 -9.38
C LEU A 19 -16.88 -26.77 -8.71
N PHE A 20 -16.21 -26.58 -7.56
CA PHE A 20 -16.02 -25.24 -7.00
C PHE A 20 -15.08 -24.49 -7.94
N ALA A 21 -15.66 -23.67 -8.83
CA ALA A 21 -14.92 -22.59 -9.46
C ALA A 21 -14.51 -21.63 -8.33
N GLN A 22 -13.21 -21.55 -8.04
CA GLN A 22 -12.67 -20.45 -7.24
C GLN A 22 -12.85 -19.20 -8.10
N GLU A 23 -13.78 -18.34 -7.72
CA GLU A 23 -13.88 -17.00 -8.28
C GLU A 23 -12.63 -16.25 -7.81
N GLU A 24 -11.63 -16.14 -8.68
CA GLU A 24 -10.49 -15.28 -8.40
C GLU A 24 -11.03 -13.85 -8.18
N PRO A 25 -10.75 -13.22 -7.04
CA PRO A 25 -11.27 -11.89 -6.75
C PRO A 25 -10.81 -10.94 -7.86
N SER A 26 -11.78 -10.28 -8.50
CA SER A 26 -11.51 -9.27 -9.51
C SER A 26 -10.64 -8.17 -8.90
N PRO A 27 -9.57 -7.70 -9.57
CA PRO A 27 -8.71 -6.66 -9.02
C PRO A 27 -9.54 -5.42 -8.71
N ALA A 28 -9.35 -4.86 -7.51
CA ALA A 28 -10.06 -3.66 -7.10
C ALA A 28 -9.85 -2.53 -8.12
N PRO A 29 -10.88 -1.71 -8.41
CA PRO A 29 -10.74 -0.62 -9.36
C PRO A 29 -9.71 0.39 -8.85
N THR A 30 -8.89 0.92 -9.76
CA THR A 30 -7.95 2.01 -9.44
C THR A 30 -8.73 3.28 -9.14
N LEU A 31 -8.41 3.92 -8.01
CA LEU A 31 -9.07 5.13 -7.53
C LEU A 31 -8.15 6.35 -7.65
N THR A 32 -8.76 7.53 -7.68
CA THR A 32 -8.03 8.80 -7.52
C THR A 32 -7.64 9.04 -6.05
N LEU A 33 -6.67 9.90 -5.80
CA LEU A 33 -6.27 10.34 -4.46
C LEU A 33 -7.45 10.95 -3.68
N ALA A 34 -8.33 11.68 -4.36
CA ALA A 34 -9.54 12.21 -3.74
C ALA A 34 -10.47 11.09 -3.25
N GLN A 35 -10.69 10.07 -4.07
CA GLN A 35 -11.55 8.93 -3.73
C GLN A 35 -10.93 8.06 -2.62
N LEU A 36 -9.62 7.82 -2.68
CA LEU A 36 -8.89 7.13 -1.61
C LEU A 36 -9.00 7.89 -0.28
N ALA A 37 -8.79 9.22 -0.31
CA ALA A 37 -8.91 10.06 0.86
C ALA A 37 -10.35 10.17 1.39
N GLU A 38 -11.35 10.10 0.52
CA GLU A 38 -12.76 10.07 0.91
C GLU A 38 -13.10 8.76 1.62
N ALA A 39 -12.65 7.62 1.08
CA ALA A 39 -12.89 6.30 1.63
C ALA A 39 -12.14 6.03 2.96
N ALA A 40 -10.98 6.65 3.15
CA ALA A 40 -10.17 6.46 4.35
C ALA A 40 -10.75 7.20 5.58
N ASP A 41 -10.63 6.62 6.76
CA ASP A 41 -10.89 7.29 8.04
C ASP A 41 -9.71 8.15 8.48
N LEU A 42 -8.50 7.74 8.09
CA LEU A 42 -7.24 8.40 8.39
C LEU A 42 -6.41 8.55 7.11
N VAL A 43 -5.93 9.76 6.90
CA VAL A 43 -4.92 10.08 5.87
C VAL A 43 -3.80 10.84 6.53
N ALA A 44 -2.58 10.32 6.47
CA ALA A 44 -1.45 10.93 7.15
C ALA A 44 -0.13 10.60 6.48
N VAL A 45 0.86 11.47 6.67
CA VAL A 45 2.27 11.09 6.53
C VAL A 45 2.69 10.43 7.83
N VAL A 46 3.20 9.21 7.71
CA VAL A 46 3.63 8.38 8.84
C VAL A 46 5.05 7.90 8.64
N ARG A 47 5.68 7.48 9.73
CA ARG A 47 6.97 6.78 9.77
C ARG A 47 6.76 5.39 10.37
N VAL A 48 7.34 4.37 9.75
CA VAL A 48 7.31 3.01 10.31
C VAL A 48 8.24 2.95 11.52
N LEU A 49 7.75 2.48 12.66
CA LEU A 49 8.55 2.28 13.87
C LEU A 49 9.02 0.83 13.99
N ASP A 50 8.10 -0.11 13.80
CA ASP A 50 8.35 -1.54 13.93
C ASP A 50 7.26 -2.33 13.20
N THR A 51 7.52 -3.60 12.92
CA THR A 51 6.54 -4.53 12.37
C THR A 51 6.63 -5.88 13.07
N ASP A 52 5.49 -6.43 13.46
CA ASP A 52 5.35 -7.78 14.01
C ASP A 52 4.53 -8.64 13.04
N TYR A 53 5.17 -9.06 11.95
CA TYR A 53 4.56 -9.93 10.94
C TYR A 53 4.98 -11.39 11.11
N GLN A 54 4.03 -12.26 10.85
CA GLN A 54 4.24 -13.67 10.60
C GLN A 54 4.60 -13.86 9.12
N TYR A 55 5.58 -14.71 8.84
CA TYR A 55 6.07 -14.94 7.48
C TYR A 55 5.82 -16.37 7.01
N THR A 56 5.39 -16.49 5.76
CA THR A 56 5.28 -17.76 5.03
C THR A 56 6.11 -17.67 3.76
N ARG A 57 7.17 -18.49 3.66
CA ARG A 57 8.10 -18.49 2.51
C ARG A 57 8.66 -17.09 2.19
N GLU A 58 9.08 -16.37 3.23
CA GLU A 58 9.66 -15.01 3.14
C GLU A 58 8.66 -13.90 2.78
N PHE A 59 7.37 -14.22 2.61
CA PHE A 59 6.30 -13.23 2.45
C PHE A 59 5.53 -13.04 3.76
N PRO A 60 5.22 -11.79 4.16
CA PRO A 60 4.36 -11.55 5.30
C PRO A 60 2.96 -12.11 5.02
N SER A 61 2.43 -12.92 5.94
CA SER A 61 1.12 -13.57 5.83
C SER A 61 0.09 -13.05 6.84
N GLY A 62 0.53 -12.27 7.83
CA GLY A 62 -0.35 -11.50 8.69
C GLY A 62 0.38 -10.92 9.90
N GLY A 63 -0.20 -9.90 10.53
CA GLY A 63 0.34 -9.24 11.72
C GLY A 63 0.15 -7.73 11.70
N SER A 64 0.92 -7.01 12.52
CA SER A 64 0.74 -5.58 12.73
C SER A 64 1.99 -4.76 12.39
N ALA A 65 1.78 -3.59 11.80
CA ALA A 65 2.75 -2.51 11.72
C ALA A 65 2.45 -1.44 12.77
N PHE A 66 3.50 -0.90 13.38
CA PHE A 66 3.41 0.21 14.31
C PHE A 66 3.97 1.47 13.65
N LEU A 67 3.13 2.49 13.51
CA LEU A 67 3.43 3.69 12.75
C LEU A 67 3.34 4.93 13.64
N GLU A 68 4.27 5.85 13.48
CA GLU A 68 4.21 7.17 14.10
C GLU A 68 3.61 8.18 13.11
N VAL A 69 2.68 9.01 13.57
CA VAL A 69 2.09 10.06 12.76
C VAL A 69 3.00 11.29 12.71
N LEU A 70 3.48 11.63 11.52
CA LEU A 70 4.29 12.85 11.30
C LEU A 70 3.41 14.05 10.92
N ILE A 71 2.49 13.85 9.97
CA ILE A 71 1.61 14.91 9.47
C ILE A 71 0.20 14.35 9.25
N PRO A 72 -0.77 14.67 10.12
CA PRO A 72 -2.16 14.28 9.89
C PRO A 72 -2.83 15.18 8.84
N TYR A 73 -3.45 14.56 7.84
CA TYR A 73 -4.25 15.25 6.83
C TYR A 73 -5.75 15.06 7.07
N LYS A 74 -6.19 13.81 7.23
CA LYS A 74 -7.55 13.43 7.60
C LYS A 74 -7.51 12.55 8.84
N VAL A 75 -8.40 12.82 9.76
CA VAL A 75 -8.52 12.21 11.07
C VAL A 75 -10.01 12.23 11.42
N SER A 76 -10.61 11.06 11.63
CA SER A 76 -12.01 10.91 12.03
C SER A 76 -12.19 10.76 13.56
N ARG A 77 -11.12 10.48 14.29
CA ARG A 77 -11.09 10.23 15.74
C ARG A 77 -9.80 10.79 16.35
N PRO A 78 -9.77 11.16 17.65
CA PRO A 78 -8.52 11.59 18.29
C PRO A 78 -7.39 10.59 18.04
N LEU A 79 -6.24 11.11 17.60
CA LEU A 79 -5.09 10.27 17.29
C LEU A 79 -4.39 9.81 18.56
N GLU A 80 -3.94 8.56 18.53
CA GLU A 80 -2.93 8.06 19.45
C GLU A 80 -1.54 8.38 18.91
N ASP A 81 -0.53 8.36 19.78
CA ASP A 81 0.86 8.66 19.39
C ASP A 81 1.43 7.62 18.42
N ILE A 82 0.97 6.37 18.52
CA ILE A 82 1.36 5.24 17.67
C ILE A 82 0.09 4.60 17.12
N LEU A 83 0.08 4.39 15.81
CA LEU A 83 -0.98 3.69 15.11
C LEU A 83 -0.60 2.23 14.93
N GLU A 84 -1.53 1.34 15.26
CA GLU A 84 -1.43 -0.08 14.89
C GLU A 84 -2.21 -0.31 13.59
N VAL A 85 -1.51 -0.79 12.56
CA VAL A 85 -2.12 -1.20 11.29
C VAL A 85 -2.01 -2.70 11.18
N TYR A 86 -3.14 -3.39 11.13
CA TYR A 86 -3.20 -4.83 10.98
C TYR A 86 -3.54 -5.22 9.54
N GLU A 87 -2.90 -6.29 9.10
CA GLU A 87 -3.14 -6.89 7.80
C GLU A 87 -3.02 -8.41 7.90
N GLU A 88 -3.82 -9.12 7.11
CA GLU A 88 -3.77 -10.57 7.00
C GLU A 88 -4.02 -10.99 5.55
N GLY A 89 -3.23 -11.95 5.05
CA GLY A 89 -3.38 -12.46 3.69
C GLY A 89 -2.16 -12.23 2.79
N LEU A 90 -2.33 -12.60 1.52
CA LEU A 90 -1.30 -12.68 0.46
C LEU A 90 -1.84 -12.27 -0.93
N HIS A 91 -2.86 -11.42 -0.95
CA HIS A 91 -3.45 -10.76 -2.10
C HIS A 91 -2.52 -9.63 -2.64
N ALA A 92 -3.04 -8.76 -3.51
CA ALA A 92 -2.27 -7.72 -4.17
C ALA A 92 -2.41 -6.33 -3.52
N GLY A 93 -3.23 -6.20 -2.46
CA GLY A 93 -3.65 -4.92 -1.87
C GLY A 93 -3.24 -4.74 -0.40
N GLU A 94 -2.47 -5.67 0.12
CA GLU A 94 -2.06 -5.77 1.52
C GLU A 94 -1.22 -4.56 1.93
N CYS A 95 -1.55 -4.03 3.09
CA CYS A 95 -0.86 -2.92 3.71
C CYS A 95 0.37 -3.36 4.52
N TYR A 96 1.22 -4.25 3.99
CA TYR A 96 2.46 -4.60 4.70
C TYR A 96 3.49 -3.49 4.58
N PHE A 97 4.33 -3.34 5.61
CA PHE A 97 5.41 -2.34 5.68
C PHE A 97 6.77 -3.02 5.82
N ASP A 98 7.83 -2.37 5.32
CA ASP A 98 9.18 -2.91 5.50
C ASP A 98 9.64 -2.62 6.92
N ASN A 99 10.15 -3.64 7.61
CA ASN A 99 10.66 -3.48 8.97
C ASN A 99 11.94 -2.61 8.95
N PRO A 100 12.00 -1.49 9.69
CA PRO A 100 13.26 -0.78 9.87
C PRO A 100 14.29 -1.65 10.58
N SER A 101 15.56 -1.53 10.18
CA SER A 101 16.64 -2.11 10.99
C SER A 101 16.86 -1.28 12.26
N VAL A 102 17.49 -1.88 13.28
CA VAL A 102 17.71 -1.23 14.60
C VAL A 102 18.53 0.08 14.50
N LEU A 103 19.29 0.26 13.41
CA LEU A 103 20.17 1.41 13.21
C LEU A 103 19.58 2.44 12.24
N GLU A 104 18.45 2.15 11.62
CA GLU A 104 17.84 2.98 10.59
C GLU A 104 16.56 3.64 11.09
N GLU A 105 16.36 4.88 10.69
CA GLU A 105 15.05 5.51 10.82
C GLU A 105 14.10 4.87 9.81
N GLY A 106 12.89 4.48 10.22
CA GLY A 106 11.99 3.78 9.30
C GLY A 106 11.46 4.62 8.13
N ARG A 107 11.00 3.91 7.11
CA ARG A 107 10.47 4.48 5.87
C ARG A 107 9.25 5.35 6.17
N ARG A 108 9.07 6.37 5.33
CA ARG A 108 7.95 7.30 5.43
C ARG A 108 6.94 7.04 4.33
N HIS A 109 5.67 7.11 4.69
CA HIS A 109 4.58 6.83 3.78
C HIS A 109 3.46 7.85 3.94
N LEU A 110 2.82 8.20 2.83
CA LEU A 110 1.46 8.75 2.85
C LEU A 110 0.50 7.56 2.87
N VAL A 111 -0.27 7.44 3.95
CA VAL A 111 -1.19 6.31 4.15
C VAL A 111 -2.66 6.72 4.04
N PHE A 112 -3.48 5.77 3.61
CA PHE A 112 -4.94 5.81 3.52
C PHE A 112 -5.47 4.60 4.27
N LEU A 113 -6.06 4.82 5.45
CA LEU A 113 -6.40 3.77 6.39
C LEU A 113 -7.86 3.89 6.85
N THR A 114 -8.49 2.75 7.10
CA THR A 114 -9.83 2.66 7.71
C THR A 114 -9.74 2.11 9.11
N PHE A 115 -10.62 2.53 10.00
CA PHE A 115 -10.67 1.99 11.34
C PHE A 115 -11.17 0.53 11.32
N SER A 116 -10.54 -0.33 12.12
CA SER A 116 -10.99 -1.72 12.25
C SER A 116 -12.32 -1.80 13.00
N GLU A 117 -13.33 -2.41 12.40
CA GLU A 117 -14.61 -2.67 13.07
C GLU A 117 -14.50 -3.80 14.11
N GLU A 118 -13.46 -4.63 14.00
CA GLU A 118 -13.26 -5.82 14.82
C GLU A 118 -12.45 -5.52 16.09
N VAL A 119 -11.42 -4.68 15.97
CA VAL A 119 -10.48 -4.37 17.05
C VAL A 119 -10.39 -2.87 17.25
N SER A 120 -10.78 -2.42 18.44
CA SER A 120 -10.70 -1.00 18.80
C SER A 120 -9.25 -0.53 18.89
N GLY A 121 -8.94 0.60 18.25
CA GLY A 121 -7.61 1.23 18.26
C GLY A 121 -6.75 0.82 17.07
N GLN A 122 -7.21 -0.15 16.27
CA GLN A 122 -6.49 -0.68 15.13
C GLN A 122 -7.04 -0.12 13.82
N TYR A 123 -6.17 -0.06 12.81
CA TYR A 123 -6.49 0.34 11.45
C TYR A 123 -6.22 -0.79 10.47
N ASN A 124 -6.93 -0.78 9.35
CA ASN A 124 -6.73 -1.69 8.23
C ASN A 124 -6.42 -0.89 6.95
N GLY A 125 -5.79 -1.54 5.98
CA GLY A 125 -5.64 -1.01 4.63
C GLY A 125 -6.97 -0.91 3.87
N LEU A 126 -6.97 -0.12 2.80
CA LEU A 126 -8.05 -0.15 1.81
C LEU A 126 -7.87 -1.33 0.86
N ALA A 127 -8.95 -1.78 0.22
CA ALA A 127 -8.90 -2.85 -0.78
C ALA A 127 -8.00 -2.55 -1.99
N GLN A 128 -7.70 -1.27 -2.26
CA GLN A 128 -6.82 -0.82 -3.34
C GLN A 128 -5.34 -0.85 -2.95
N GLY A 129 -5.01 -1.07 -1.68
CA GLY A 129 -3.73 -0.73 -1.08
C GLY A 129 -3.81 0.54 -0.25
N CYS A 130 -2.80 0.77 0.58
CA CYS A 130 -2.89 1.76 1.65
C CYS A 130 -1.81 2.84 1.64
N LYS A 131 -0.71 2.69 0.88
CA LYS A 131 0.49 3.53 1.09
C LYS A 131 1.16 3.97 -0.19
N LEU A 132 1.71 5.19 -0.14
CA LEU A 132 2.61 5.76 -1.15
C LEU A 132 3.91 6.19 -0.46
N GLU A 133 5.05 5.89 -1.06
CA GLU A 133 6.36 6.21 -0.48
C GLU A 133 6.66 7.71 -0.50
N VAL A 134 7.12 8.22 0.64
CA VAL A 134 7.47 9.63 0.85
C VAL A 134 8.97 9.72 1.14
N LEU A 135 9.66 10.60 0.42
CA LEU A 135 11.08 10.88 0.58
C LEU A 135 11.31 12.32 1.07
N VAL A 136 12.46 12.52 1.72
CA VAL A 136 12.91 13.84 2.18
C VAL A 136 13.92 14.46 1.23
N THR A 137 13.64 15.70 0.80
CA THR A 137 14.53 16.49 -0.05
C THR A 137 15.67 17.15 0.74
N THR A 138 16.72 17.61 0.06
CA THR A 138 17.82 18.40 0.66
C THR A 138 17.35 19.72 1.29
N GLU A 139 16.18 20.21 0.88
CA GLU A 139 15.51 21.37 1.47
C GLU A 139 14.65 21.03 2.70
N ASN A 140 14.73 19.80 3.21
CA ASN A 140 13.91 19.27 4.31
C ASN A 140 12.39 19.34 4.01
N ARG A 141 12.01 19.06 2.76
CA ARG A 141 10.61 18.96 2.34
C ARG A 141 10.26 17.51 2.05
N TYR A 142 8.99 17.17 2.22
CA TYR A 142 8.47 15.85 1.85
C TYR A 142 7.93 15.86 0.42
N ALA A 143 8.25 14.82 -0.32
CA ALA A 143 7.69 14.57 -1.64
C ALA A 143 7.35 13.09 -1.82
N LEU A 144 6.30 12.79 -2.58
CA LEU A 144 6.06 11.43 -3.04
C LEU A 144 7.17 11.03 -4.02
N ARG A 145 7.73 9.84 -3.82
CA ARG A 145 8.67 9.23 -4.78
C ARG A 145 7.98 9.05 -6.12
N TYR A 146 8.68 9.35 -7.23
CA TYR A 146 8.17 9.10 -8.57
C TYR A 146 9.18 8.30 -9.40
N PRO A 147 8.75 7.29 -10.18
CA PRO A 147 7.38 6.78 -10.35
C PRO A 147 6.80 6.15 -9.08
N LEU A 148 5.48 6.10 -8.93
CA LEU A 148 4.84 5.45 -7.77
C LEU A 148 5.14 3.94 -7.72
N ASN A 149 5.07 3.34 -6.52
CA ASN A 149 5.15 1.89 -6.29
C ASN A 149 4.14 1.51 -5.19
N GLY A 150 3.60 0.30 -5.25
CA GLY A 150 2.64 -0.24 -4.29
C GLY A 150 1.19 0.11 -4.65
N LEU A 151 0.75 1.33 -4.31
CA LEU A 151 -0.64 1.75 -4.50
C LEU A 151 -0.87 2.36 -5.90
N PRO A 152 -1.65 1.71 -6.78
CA PRO A 152 -2.03 2.30 -8.06
C PRO A 152 -3.01 3.46 -7.86
N VAL A 153 -2.78 4.56 -8.57
CA VAL A 153 -3.57 5.79 -8.46
C VAL A 153 -3.99 6.22 -9.86
N ALA A 154 -5.24 6.64 -10.01
CA ALA A 154 -5.82 7.02 -11.31
C ALA A 154 -5.44 8.46 -11.75
N ASP A 155 -4.96 9.29 -10.83
CA ASP A 155 -4.50 10.64 -11.12
C ASP A 155 -3.29 10.64 -12.07
N ASP A 156 -3.33 11.50 -13.09
CA ASP A 156 -2.14 11.81 -13.87
C ASP A 156 -1.23 12.77 -13.10
N LEU A 157 -0.20 12.21 -12.49
CA LEU A 157 0.78 12.96 -11.71
C LEU A 157 1.87 13.61 -12.58
N THR A 158 1.96 13.29 -13.86
CA THR A 158 3.10 13.65 -14.74
C THR A 158 3.36 15.15 -14.75
N ALA A 159 2.30 15.97 -14.78
CA ALA A 159 2.42 17.44 -14.78
C ALA A 159 2.94 18.03 -13.45
N LEU A 160 2.82 17.27 -12.36
CA LEU A 160 3.22 17.68 -11.00
C LEU A 160 4.61 17.17 -10.62
N VAL A 161 5.17 16.24 -11.39
CA VAL A 161 6.53 15.74 -11.17
C VAL A 161 7.53 16.89 -11.31
N ARG A 162 8.51 16.91 -10.40
CA ARG A 162 9.62 17.86 -10.38
C ARG A 162 10.93 17.10 -10.28
N GLU A 163 12.00 17.73 -10.78
CA GLU A 163 13.35 17.38 -10.35
C GLU A 163 13.49 17.71 -8.87
N LEU A 164 13.95 16.76 -8.08
CA LEU A 164 14.18 16.92 -6.66
C LEU A 164 15.48 16.21 -6.28
N GLU A 165 16.27 16.86 -5.44
CA GLU A 165 17.40 16.24 -4.78
C GLU A 165 16.97 15.66 -3.44
N PHE A 166 17.14 14.35 -3.27
CA PHE A 166 16.79 13.66 -2.03
C PHE A 166 18.00 13.42 -1.14
N GLN A 167 17.86 13.78 0.13
CA GLN A 167 18.83 13.45 1.18
C GLN A 167 18.48 12.14 1.90
N ASP A 168 17.28 11.61 1.67
CA ASP A 168 16.80 10.36 2.28
C ASP A 168 17.67 9.16 1.84
N GLY A 169 17.97 8.27 2.79
CA GLY A 169 18.69 7.02 2.51
C GLY A 169 17.89 6.10 1.59
N TYR A 170 16.56 6.08 1.79
CA TYR A 170 15.63 5.30 0.98
C TYR A 170 15.41 5.83 -0.43
N ALA A 171 15.98 7.00 -0.75
CA ALA A 171 16.01 7.49 -2.13
C ALA A 171 17.09 6.81 -2.98
N VAL A 172 17.94 5.95 -2.37
CA VAL A 172 18.99 5.19 -3.04
C VAL A 172 18.59 3.73 -3.10
N LEU A 173 18.69 3.16 -4.29
CA LEU A 173 18.53 1.74 -4.56
C LEU A 173 19.89 1.10 -4.79
N ASP A 174 20.10 -0.08 -4.22
CA ASP A 174 21.18 -0.97 -4.61
C ASP A 174 20.81 -1.72 -5.92
N GLU A 175 21.80 -2.17 -6.69
CA GLU A 175 21.57 -2.84 -7.98
C GLU A 175 20.69 -4.10 -7.85
N GLU A 176 20.74 -4.78 -6.70
CA GLU A 176 19.97 -5.99 -6.44
C GLU A 176 18.47 -5.72 -6.19
N GLU A 177 18.11 -4.48 -5.85
CA GLU A 177 16.73 -4.08 -5.56
C GLU A 177 15.93 -3.72 -6.82
N ILE A 178 16.59 -3.62 -7.97
CA ILE A 178 15.98 -3.21 -9.23
C ILE A 178 16.42 -4.09 -10.40
N THR A 179 15.46 -4.55 -11.20
CA THR A 179 15.81 -5.39 -12.35
C THR A 179 16.57 -4.58 -13.41
N PRO A 180 17.52 -5.18 -14.16
CA PRO A 180 18.27 -4.45 -15.19
C PRO A 180 17.38 -3.76 -16.24
N PRO A 181 16.28 -4.35 -16.75
CA PRO A 181 15.38 -3.66 -17.68
C PRO A 181 14.71 -2.43 -17.07
N GLU A 182 14.16 -2.56 -15.86
CA GLU A 182 13.50 -1.47 -15.14
C GLU A 182 14.48 -0.34 -14.84
N ARG A 183 15.66 -0.67 -14.31
CA ARG A 183 16.73 0.29 -14.07
C ARG A 183 17.09 1.08 -15.32
N ASN A 184 17.32 0.38 -16.44
CA ASN A 184 17.71 1.01 -17.69
C ASN A 184 16.60 1.96 -18.20
N GLN A 185 15.33 1.58 -18.01
CA GLN A 185 14.18 2.43 -18.34
C GLN A 185 14.15 3.68 -17.45
N LEU A 186 14.22 3.52 -16.13
CA LEU A 186 14.21 4.65 -15.19
C LEU A 186 15.40 5.60 -15.39
N LEU A 187 16.57 5.08 -15.77
CA LEU A 187 17.72 5.90 -16.16
C LEU A 187 17.45 6.68 -17.45
N ALA A 188 16.85 6.03 -18.47
CA ALA A 188 16.52 6.67 -19.73
C ALA A 188 15.46 7.78 -19.56
N ASP A 189 14.49 7.56 -18.67
CA ASP A 189 13.44 8.52 -18.34
C ASP A 189 13.91 9.63 -17.37
N GLY A 190 15.17 9.54 -16.91
CA GLY A 190 15.74 10.49 -15.96
C GLY A 190 15.03 10.50 -14.61
N HIS A 191 14.51 9.34 -14.20
CA HIS A 191 13.91 9.08 -12.88
C HIS A 191 14.94 8.59 -11.87
N LEU A 192 16.02 7.97 -12.36
CA LEU A 192 17.19 7.58 -11.60
C LEU A 192 18.43 8.29 -12.13
N GLU A 193 19.41 8.46 -11.25
CA GLU A 193 20.79 8.79 -11.58
C GLU A 193 21.75 7.80 -10.92
N ARG A 194 22.98 7.68 -11.45
CA ARG A 194 24.02 6.87 -10.81
C ARG A 194 24.55 7.60 -9.58
N ALA A 195 24.53 6.93 -8.43
CA ALA A 195 24.95 7.48 -7.14
C ALA A 195 26.11 6.68 -6.50
N GLY A 196 27.00 6.14 -7.34
CA GLY A 196 28.14 5.32 -6.94
C GLY A 196 28.23 4.03 -7.73
N ASP A 197 29.08 3.12 -7.26
CA ASP A 197 29.18 1.77 -7.80
C ASP A 197 27.94 0.98 -7.38
N LEU A 198 27.23 0.43 -8.37
CA LEU A 198 26.05 -0.41 -8.19
C LEU A 198 24.88 0.26 -7.44
N ARG A 199 24.84 1.60 -7.37
CA ARG A 199 23.81 2.37 -6.68
C ARG A 199 23.15 3.41 -7.56
N TYR A 200 21.84 3.59 -7.37
CA TYR A 200 21.01 4.47 -8.16
C TYR A 200 20.15 5.34 -7.24
N ARG A 201 20.10 6.64 -7.48
CA ARG A 201 19.30 7.58 -6.67
C ARG A 201 18.11 8.09 -7.47
N TYR A 202 16.95 8.16 -6.84
CA TYR A 202 15.79 8.83 -7.42
C TYR A 202 16.04 10.33 -7.59
N THR A 203 15.56 10.90 -8.69
CA THR A 203 15.73 12.33 -9.00
C THR A 203 14.40 13.04 -9.22
N ARG A 204 13.29 12.29 -9.10
CA ARG A 204 11.94 12.78 -9.39
C ARG A 204 11.00 12.49 -8.24
N GLY A 205 10.11 13.44 -8.01
CA GLY A 205 9.02 13.28 -7.06
C GLY A 205 7.94 14.32 -7.26
N VAL A 206 6.85 14.15 -6.52
CA VAL A 206 5.74 15.10 -6.48
C VAL A 206 5.71 15.75 -5.10
N PRO A 207 5.91 17.08 -4.99
CA PRO A 207 5.84 17.77 -3.71
C PRO A 207 4.52 17.49 -2.98
N LEU A 208 4.56 17.20 -1.67
CA LEU A 208 3.35 16.81 -0.94
C LEU A 208 2.29 17.92 -0.90
N GLU A 209 2.67 19.19 -1.03
CA GLU A 209 1.70 20.27 -1.20
C GLU A 209 0.80 20.13 -2.43
N GLU A 210 1.31 19.57 -3.54
CA GLU A 210 0.54 19.35 -4.75
C GLU A 210 -0.36 18.13 -4.60
N VAL A 211 0.18 17.05 -4.03
CA VAL A 211 -0.58 15.84 -3.68
C VAL A 211 -1.75 16.17 -2.78
N ARG A 212 -1.53 17.04 -1.78
CA ARG A 212 -2.56 17.47 -0.85
C ARG A 212 -3.72 18.19 -1.54
N LYS A 213 -3.47 18.93 -2.61
CA LYS A 213 -4.54 19.60 -3.38
C LYS A 213 -5.39 18.57 -4.12
N LEU A 214 -4.80 17.48 -4.59
CA LEU A 214 -5.52 16.40 -5.30
C LEU A 214 -6.46 15.62 -4.39
N MET A 215 -6.17 15.48 -3.10
CA MET A 215 -7.05 14.78 -2.15
C MET A 215 -8.41 15.49 -1.93
N GLY A 216 -8.52 16.77 -2.32
CA GLY A 216 -9.75 17.54 -2.19
C GLY A 216 -10.13 17.84 -0.73
N PRO A 217 -11.23 18.59 -0.50
CA PRO A 217 -11.64 19.02 0.83
C PRO A 217 -12.18 17.88 1.70
N ALA A 218 -12.81 16.86 1.10
CA ALA A 218 -13.34 15.71 1.82
C ALA A 218 -12.23 14.82 2.42
N GLY A 219 -11.04 14.85 1.81
CA GLY A 219 -9.84 14.17 2.26
C GLY A 219 -9.05 14.93 3.33
N LEU A 220 -9.58 16.01 3.91
CA LEU A 220 -8.86 16.86 4.87
C LEU A 220 -9.70 17.15 6.11
N THR A 221 -9.13 16.91 7.29
CA THR A 221 -9.74 17.32 8.56
C THR A 221 -9.48 18.81 8.78
N LEU A 222 -10.58 19.57 8.73
CA LEU A 222 -10.61 21.01 9.01
C LEU A 222 -10.79 21.31 10.50
N ASP A 223 -11.32 20.36 11.26
CA ASP A 223 -11.49 20.48 12.71
C ASP A 223 -10.15 20.34 13.43
N ARG A 224 -9.81 21.33 14.27
CA ARG A 224 -8.56 21.35 15.03
C ARG A 224 -8.65 20.59 16.35
N SER A 225 -9.84 20.22 16.79
CA SER A 225 -10.05 19.48 18.06
C SER A 225 -9.71 17.99 17.98
N LEU A 226 -9.60 17.46 16.75
CA LEU A 226 -9.23 16.07 16.47
C LEU A 226 -7.72 15.88 16.24
N ARG A 227 -6.93 16.96 16.35
CA ARG A 227 -5.48 16.96 16.15
C ARG A 227 -4.73 17.02 17.47
#